data_AF-B0CN20-F1
#
_entry.id   AF-B0CN20-F1
#
_cell.length_a   1.000
_cell.length_b   1.000
_cell.length_c   1.000
_cell.angle_alpha   90.00
_cell.angle_beta   90.00
_cell.angle_gamma   90.00
#
_symmetry.space_group_name_H-M   'P 1'
#
loop_
_entity.id
_entity.type
_entity.pdbx_description
1 polymer ?
#
loop_
_entity_poly.entity_id
_entity_poly.type
_entity_poly.pdbx_seq_one_letter_code
_entity_poly.pdbx_strand_id
1 'polypeptide(L)'
;MPATLSGEVKRVLRRVRACEFSTLARTGRPVTWPMAFLWKPEENEFVLSSSISVARKAEHINRDDRVSLLMSDFTGSALPGSAPAVLVQGRATAPEEIMTVDGLEDFWAELFRKRPAGALEALDPRIRAQFHPSFYWRLRITVTPEKVWAFRKDAMGGTALERVA
;
A
#
# COMPACT_ATOMS: atom_id res chain seq x y z
N MET A 1 -11.84 -2.03 13.09
CA MET A 1 -10.87 -3.16 13.06
C MET A 1 -9.45 -2.86 13.58
N PRO A 2 -8.88 -1.65 13.54
CA PRO A 2 -7.47 -1.46 13.87
C PRO A 2 -7.16 -1.58 15.37
N ALA A 3 -8.14 -1.31 16.24
CA ALA A 3 -8.01 -1.51 17.68
C ALA A 3 -7.65 -2.96 18.05
N THR A 4 -8.22 -3.95 17.36
CA THR A 4 -8.08 -5.39 17.65
C THR A 4 -6.81 -6.02 17.08
N LEU A 5 -6.08 -5.33 16.18
CA LEU A 5 -4.84 -5.85 15.62
C LEU A 5 -3.73 -5.96 16.68
N SER A 6 -2.98 -7.06 16.64
CA SER A 6 -1.84 -7.30 17.51
C SER A 6 -0.74 -6.24 17.33
N GLY A 7 0.04 -5.99 18.38
CA GLY A 7 1.13 -5.00 18.32
C GLY A 7 2.19 -5.30 17.26
N GLU A 8 2.38 -6.58 16.94
CA GLU A 8 3.29 -7.03 15.89
C GLU A 8 2.78 -6.68 14.48
N VAL A 9 1.49 -6.95 14.20
CA VAL A 9 0.87 -6.57 12.92
C VAL A 9 0.88 -5.05 12.76
N LYS A 10 0.53 -4.30 13.81
CA LYS A 10 0.61 -2.82 13.80
C LYS A 10 2.03 -2.33 13.50
N ARG A 11 3.06 -3.02 14.01
CA ARG A 11 4.48 -2.70 13.74
C ARG A 11 4.84 -2.94 12.27
N VAL A 12 4.38 -4.04 11.66
CA VAL A 12 4.57 -4.29 10.22
C VAL A 12 3.94 -3.17 9.40
N LEU A 13 2.66 -2.85 9.63
CA LEU A 13 1.94 -1.81 8.88
C LEU A 13 2.63 -0.43 8.96
N ARG A 14 3.21 -0.09 10.13
CA ARG A 14 3.94 1.18 10.34
C ARG A 14 5.32 1.25 9.70
N ARG A 15 5.99 0.11 9.52
CA ARG A 15 7.41 0.09 9.12
C ARG A 15 7.66 -0.39 7.72
N VAL A 16 6.85 -1.31 7.22
CA VAL A 16 7.05 -1.84 5.87
C VAL A 16 6.93 -0.74 4.84
N ARG A 17 7.85 -0.76 3.88
CA ARG A 17 8.05 0.32 2.91
C ARG A 17 7.14 0.23 1.70
N ALA A 18 6.63 -0.95 1.38
CA ALA A 18 5.74 -1.19 0.25
C ALA A 18 4.87 -2.42 0.52
N CYS A 19 3.81 -2.55 -0.27
CA CYS A 19 3.01 -3.75 -0.36
C CYS A 19 2.92 -4.21 -1.82
N GLU A 20 2.59 -5.48 -2.00
CA GLU A 20 2.06 -6.02 -3.25
C GLU A 20 0.55 -5.74 -3.26
N PHE A 21 0.14 -4.71 -4.01
CA PHE A 21 -1.25 -4.32 -4.17
C PHE A 21 -1.88 -5.07 -5.34
N SER A 22 -2.94 -5.82 -5.09
CA SER A 22 -3.64 -6.61 -6.11
C SER A 22 -5.04 -6.08 -6.34
N THR A 23 -5.43 -5.96 -7.61
CA THR A 23 -6.80 -5.67 -8.07
C THR A 23 -7.22 -6.72 -9.09
N LEU A 24 -8.48 -6.71 -9.51
CA LEU A 24 -9.01 -7.67 -10.48
C LEU A 24 -9.11 -7.06 -11.88
N ALA A 25 -8.47 -7.70 -12.86
CA ALA A 25 -8.66 -7.35 -14.26
C ALA A 25 -10.09 -7.67 -14.70
N ARG A 26 -10.48 -7.19 -15.90
CA ARG A 26 -11.79 -7.47 -16.50
C ARG A 26 -12.13 -8.97 -16.58
N THR A 27 -11.12 -9.84 -16.68
CA THR A 27 -11.29 -11.30 -16.71
C THR A 27 -11.46 -11.94 -15.33
N GLY A 28 -11.46 -11.14 -14.25
CA GLY A 28 -11.46 -11.62 -12.87
C GLY A 28 -10.09 -12.13 -12.38
N ARG A 29 -9.04 -12.06 -13.21
CA ARG A 29 -7.69 -12.46 -12.81
C ARG A 29 -7.04 -11.36 -11.96
N PRO A 30 -6.32 -11.72 -10.88
CA PRO A 30 -5.57 -10.75 -10.10
C PRO A 30 -4.41 -10.18 -10.92
N VAL A 31 -4.19 -8.88 -10.78
CA VAL A 31 -3.00 -8.17 -11.26
C VAL A 31 -2.39 -7.44 -10.08
N THR A 32 -1.08 -7.55 -9.92
CA THR A 32 -0.36 -7.11 -8.72
C THR A 32 0.70 -6.07 -9.07
N TRP A 33 0.78 -5.01 -8.27
CA TRP A 33 1.79 -3.96 -8.39
C TRP A 33 2.49 -3.70 -7.05
N PRO A 34 3.81 -3.45 -7.04
CA PRO A 34 4.47 -2.91 -5.86
C PRO A 34 4.02 -1.46 -5.64
N MET A 35 3.52 -1.15 -4.45
CA MET A 35 3.03 0.19 -4.12
C MET A 35 3.43 0.60 -2.70
N ALA A 36 3.74 1.89 -2.53
CA ALA A 36 3.76 2.50 -1.21
C ALA A 36 2.34 2.74 -0.72
N PHE A 37 2.17 2.74 0.60
CA PHE A 37 0.90 3.00 1.25
C PHE A 37 1.12 3.78 2.56
N LEU A 38 0.10 4.56 2.91
CA LEU A 38 -0.11 5.14 4.23
C LEU A 38 -1.19 4.31 4.93
N TRP A 39 -0.92 3.89 6.17
CA TRP A 39 -1.92 3.22 7.00
C TRP A 39 -2.49 4.23 7.99
N LYS A 40 -3.82 4.42 7.94
CA LYS A 40 -4.59 5.37 8.74
C LYS A 40 -5.46 4.59 9.73
N PRO A 41 -4.95 4.25 10.93
CA PRO A 41 -5.68 3.39 11.87
C PRO A 41 -6.95 4.05 12.40
N GLU A 42 -6.97 5.35 12.69
CA GLU A 42 -8.16 5.98 13.29
C GLU A 42 -9.35 6.00 12.31
N GLU A 43 -9.06 6.09 11.02
CA GLU A 43 -10.03 6.09 9.93
C GLU A 43 -10.35 4.68 9.40
N ASN A 44 -9.63 3.65 9.87
CA ASN A 44 -9.71 2.29 9.33
C ASN A 44 -9.46 2.26 7.81
N GLU A 45 -8.39 2.89 7.34
CA GLU A 45 -8.09 3.02 5.92
C GLU A 45 -6.62 2.77 5.59
N PHE A 46 -6.39 2.38 4.34
CA PHE A 46 -5.08 2.46 3.68
C PHE A 46 -5.18 3.41 2.50
N VAL A 47 -4.24 4.34 2.39
CA VAL A 47 -4.15 5.28 1.28
C VAL A 47 -2.98 4.88 0.40
N LEU A 48 -3.26 4.67 -0.88
CA LEU A 48 -2.26 4.48 -1.92
C LEU A 48 -2.38 5.63 -2.92
N SER A 49 -1.33 5.82 -3.70
CA SER A 49 -1.31 6.83 -4.75
C SER A 49 -0.81 6.22 -6.05
N SER A 50 -1.49 6.50 -7.16
CA SER A 50 -1.09 6.07 -8.51
C SER A 50 -0.85 7.26 -9.40
N SER A 51 0.20 7.25 -10.21
CA SER A 51 0.29 8.18 -11.33
C SER A 51 -0.84 7.93 -12.33
N ILE A 52 -1.36 9.00 -12.94
CA ILE A 52 -2.36 8.87 -14.02
C ILE A 52 -1.78 8.17 -15.26
N SER A 53 -0.46 8.26 -15.49
CA SER A 53 0.23 7.57 -16.59
C SER A 53 0.16 6.04 -16.47
N VAL A 54 -0.16 5.51 -15.29
CA VAL A 54 -0.27 4.06 -15.01
C VAL A 54 -1.55 3.75 -14.20
N ALA A 55 -2.65 4.41 -14.57
CA ALA A 55 -3.94 4.37 -13.87
C ALA A 55 -4.78 3.11 -14.09
N ARG A 56 -4.29 2.08 -14.79
CA ARG A 56 -5.04 0.83 -15.04
C ARG A 56 -5.62 0.20 -13.75
N LYS A 57 -4.92 0.36 -12.62
CA LYS A 57 -5.42 -0.09 -11.32
C LYS A 57 -6.67 0.66 -10.84
N ALA A 58 -6.82 1.95 -11.16
CA ALA A 58 -8.04 2.71 -10.89
C ALA A 58 -9.20 2.22 -11.77
N GLU A 59 -8.94 1.95 -13.06
CA GLU A 59 -9.95 1.34 -13.95
C GLU A 59 -10.41 -0.04 -13.47
N HIS A 60 -9.50 -0.82 -12.87
CA HIS A 60 -9.85 -2.10 -12.26
C HIS A 60 -10.76 -1.89 -11.04
N ILE A 61 -10.38 -1.00 -10.13
CA ILE A 61 -11.13 -0.66 -8.91
C ILE A 61 -12.54 -0.15 -9.24
N ASN A 62 -12.67 0.74 -10.24
CA ASN A 62 -13.96 1.29 -10.65
C ASN A 62 -14.91 0.24 -11.25
N ARG A 63 -14.37 -0.91 -11.69
CA ARG A 63 -15.16 -2.05 -12.19
C ARG A 63 -15.44 -3.08 -11.09
N ASP A 64 -14.44 -3.37 -10.28
CA ASP A 64 -14.48 -4.34 -9.18
C ASP A 64 -13.61 -3.81 -8.05
N ASP A 65 -14.26 -3.42 -6.96
CA ASP A 65 -13.64 -2.73 -5.84
C ASP A 65 -12.83 -3.67 -4.93
N ARG A 66 -12.86 -4.99 -5.16
CA ARG A 66 -12.16 -5.97 -4.33
C ARG A 66 -10.66 -5.88 -4.56
N VAL A 67 -9.92 -5.70 -3.47
CA VAL A 67 -8.46 -5.57 -3.49
C VAL A 67 -7.79 -6.34 -2.37
N SER A 68 -6.48 -6.54 -2.51
CA SER A 68 -5.64 -6.99 -1.40
C SER A 68 -4.29 -6.27 -1.36
N LEU A 69 -3.75 -6.10 -0.16
CA LEU A 69 -2.39 -5.61 0.08
C LEU A 69 -1.63 -6.71 0.83
N LEU A 70 -0.56 -7.22 0.24
CA LEU A 70 0.35 -8.17 0.90
C LEU A 70 1.65 -7.46 1.28
N MET A 71 2.02 -7.56 2.56
CA MET A 71 3.26 -7.07 3.12
C MET A 71 4.10 -8.27 3.54
N SER A 72 4.98 -8.72 2.66
CA SER A 72 5.79 -9.94 2.78
C SER A 72 7.29 -9.66 2.72
N ASP A 73 7.71 -8.66 1.94
CA ASP A 73 9.11 -8.22 1.84
C ASP A 73 9.41 -7.08 2.80
N PHE A 74 10.34 -7.33 3.74
CA PHE A 74 10.75 -6.38 4.76
C PHE A 74 12.10 -5.71 4.48
N THR A 75 12.63 -5.85 3.28
CA THR A 75 13.88 -5.21 2.87
C THR A 75 13.86 -3.71 3.18
N GLY A 76 14.88 -3.25 3.89
CA GLY A 76 15.01 -1.85 4.34
C GLY A 76 13.98 -1.38 5.36
N SER A 77 13.11 -2.24 5.88
CA SER A 77 12.00 -1.85 6.78
C SER A 77 12.34 -1.95 8.28
N ALA A 78 13.58 -2.34 8.62
CA ALA A 78 14.03 -2.54 10.01
C ALA A 78 13.05 -3.39 10.85
N LEU A 79 12.49 -4.42 10.23
CA LEU A 79 11.66 -5.44 10.86
C LEU A 79 12.53 -6.70 11.09
N PRO A 80 12.35 -7.42 12.20
CA PRO A 80 13.05 -8.68 12.42
C PRO A 80 12.59 -9.74 11.41
N GLY A 81 13.46 -10.70 11.09
CA GLY A 81 13.10 -11.81 10.18
C GLY A 81 12.01 -12.75 10.72
N SER A 82 11.63 -12.60 11.99
CA SER A 82 10.50 -13.28 12.63
C SER A 82 9.16 -12.55 12.47
N ALA A 83 9.16 -11.31 11.94
CA ALA A 83 7.91 -10.58 11.72
C ALA A 83 7.00 -11.36 10.75
N PRO A 84 5.68 -11.41 11.00
CA PRO A 84 4.75 -12.11 10.14
C PRO A 84 4.52 -11.31 8.85
N ALA A 85 4.38 -12.00 7.72
CA ALA A 85 3.77 -11.37 6.56
C ALA A 85 2.30 -11.03 6.88
N VAL A 86 1.80 -9.92 6.35
CA VAL A 86 0.44 -9.45 6.62
C VAL A 86 -0.31 -9.31 5.31
N LEU A 87 -1.47 -9.96 5.21
CA LEU A 87 -2.39 -9.81 4.09
C LEU A 87 -3.62 -9.05 4.54
N VAL A 88 -3.88 -7.92 3.91
CA VAL A 88 -5.12 -7.14 4.06
C VAL A 88 -5.99 -7.41 2.85
N GLN A 89 -7.25 -7.75 3.06
CA GLN A 89 -8.28 -7.84 2.02
C GLN A 89 -9.36 -6.83 2.33
N GLY A 90 -9.88 -6.16 1.30
CA GLY A 90 -10.89 -5.13 1.49
C GLY A 90 -11.44 -4.58 0.19
N ARG A 91 -12.04 -3.40 0.29
CA ARG A 91 -12.63 -2.67 -0.84
C ARG A 91 -11.92 -1.36 -1.07
N ALA A 92 -11.78 -0.98 -2.33
CA ALA A 92 -11.10 0.24 -2.74
C ALA A 92 -12.04 1.22 -3.42
N THR A 93 -11.76 2.50 -3.25
CA THR A 93 -12.29 3.58 -4.09
C THR A 93 -11.14 4.30 -4.78
N ALA A 94 -11.38 4.76 -6.01
CA ALA A 94 -10.41 5.52 -6.81
C ALA A 94 -11.13 6.64 -7.58
N PRO A 95 -11.48 7.76 -6.90
CA PRO A 95 -12.10 8.90 -7.56
C PRO A 95 -11.26 9.42 -8.74
N GLU A 96 -11.92 9.97 -9.76
CA GLU A 96 -11.26 10.53 -10.95
C GLU A 96 -10.65 11.93 -10.70
N GLU A 97 -10.63 12.38 -9.46
CA GLU A 97 -9.99 13.62 -9.05
C GLU A 97 -8.47 13.52 -9.22
N ILE A 98 -7.91 14.42 -10.03
CA ILE A 98 -6.48 14.49 -10.29
C ILE A 98 -5.81 15.35 -9.24
N MET A 99 -4.97 14.73 -8.43
CA MET A 99 -4.22 15.35 -7.34
C MET A 99 -2.74 15.54 -7.71
N THR A 100 -2.02 16.27 -6.88
CA THR A 100 -0.55 16.37 -6.98
C THR A 100 0.09 16.02 -5.62
N VAL A 101 0.81 16.97 -5.02
CA VAL A 101 1.13 16.92 -3.59
C VAL A 101 -0.07 17.38 -2.78
N ASP A 102 -0.76 18.42 -3.26
CA ASP A 102 -2.01 18.93 -2.71
C ASP A 102 -3.08 17.81 -2.72
N GLY A 103 -3.69 17.55 -1.56
CA GLY A 103 -4.64 16.45 -1.32
C GLY A 103 -4.02 15.08 -0.97
N LEU A 104 -2.69 14.97 -0.95
CA LEU A 104 -1.93 13.75 -0.62
C LEU A 104 -0.76 14.02 0.34
N GLU A 105 -0.80 15.11 1.08
CA GLU A 105 0.29 15.58 1.94
C GLU A 105 0.66 14.56 3.00
N ASP A 106 -0.34 13.94 3.63
CA ASP A 106 -0.17 12.88 4.63
C ASP A 106 0.56 11.66 4.06
N PHE A 107 0.18 11.25 2.84
CA PHE A 107 0.80 10.17 2.10
C PHE A 107 2.26 10.48 1.77
N TRP A 108 2.55 11.68 1.25
CA TRP A 108 3.91 12.08 0.90
C TRP A 108 4.81 12.23 2.12
N ALA A 109 4.31 12.81 3.21
CA ALA A 109 5.03 12.93 4.47
C ALA A 109 5.43 11.55 5.01
N GLU A 110 4.51 10.59 5.02
CA GLU A 110 4.79 9.22 5.48
C GLU A 110 5.76 8.49 4.55
N LEU A 111 5.61 8.65 3.24
CA LEU A 111 6.51 8.05 2.25
C LEU A 111 7.95 8.55 2.45
N PHE A 112 8.14 9.86 2.59
CA PHE A 112 9.45 10.47 2.80
C PHE A 112 10.04 10.11 4.17
N ARG A 113 9.20 9.97 5.22
CA ARG A 113 9.63 9.44 6.52
C ARG A 113 10.16 8.01 6.41
N LYS A 114 9.51 7.14 5.63
CA LYS A 114 9.94 5.74 5.42
C LYS A 114 11.13 5.63 4.45
N ARG A 115 11.28 6.57 3.52
CA ARG A 115 12.30 6.57 2.45
C ARG A 115 12.92 7.96 2.25
N PRO A 116 13.84 8.42 3.13
CA PRO A 116 14.41 9.76 3.05
C PRO A 116 15.17 10.03 1.74
N ALA A 117 15.91 9.04 1.21
CA ALA A 117 16.62 9.18 -0.07
C ALA A 117 15.66 9.45 -1.25
N GLY A 118 14.49 8.80 -1.26
CA GLY A 118 13.47 9.02 -2.29
C GLY A 118 12.83 10.41 -2.23
N ALA A 119 12.88 11.08 -1.07
CA ALA A 119 12.44 12.47 -0.97
C ALA A 119 13.39 13.42 -1.70
N LEU A 120 14.71 13.20 -1.57
CA LEU A 120 15.73 13.97 -2.27
C LEU A 120 15.61 13.78 -3.78
N GLU A 121 15.41 12.53 -4.23
CA GLU A 121 15.22 12.21 -5.65
C GLU A 121 13.96 12.87 -6.22
N ALA A 122 12.84 12.87 -5.48
CA ALA A 122 11.58 13.47 -5.91
C ALA A 122 11.65 15.00 -6.08
N LEU A 123 12.61 15.65 -5.43
CA LEU A 123 12.84 17.10 -5.48
C LEU A 123 13.95 17.50 -6.47
N ASP A 124 14.76 16.56 -6.96
CA ASP A 124 15.84 16.84 -7.90
C ASP A 124 15.28 17.25 -9.29
N PRO A 125 15.52 18.48 -9.77
CA PRO A 125 15.02 18.95 -11.06
C PRO A 125 15.50 18.10 -12.26
N ARG A 126 16.70 17.52 -12.18
CA ARG A 126 17.28 16.69 -13.25
C ARG A 126 16.60 15.35 -13.35
N ILE A 127 16.23 14.76 -12.22
CA ILE A 127 15.41 13.54 -12.18
C ILE A 127 14.01 13.89 -12.65
N ARG A 128 13.46 15.01 -12.17
CA ARG A 128 12.09 15.40 -12.51
C ARG A 128 11.87 15.60 -14.00
N ALA A 129 12.84 16.23 -14.67
CA ALA A 129 12.81 16.53 -16.10
C ALA A 129 12.80 15.28 -17.00
N GLN A 130 13.16 14.10 -16.48
CA GLN A 130 13.15 12.85 -17.24
C GLN A 130 11.75 12.25 -17.42
N PHE A 131 10.75 12.74 -16.66
CA PHE A 131 9.40 12.20 -16.70
C PHE A 131 8.40 13.22 -17.23
N HIS A 132 7.45 12.76 -18.04
CA HIS A 132 6.32 13.57 -18.47
C HIS A 132 5.51 14.07 -17.26
N PRO A 133 4.97 15.30 -17.25
CA PRO A 133 4.24 15.87 -16.10
C PRO A 133 3.12 14.97 -15.55
N SER A 134 2.44 14.22 -16.43
CA SER A 134 1.41 13.24 -16.04
C SER A 134 1.90 12.13 -15.10
N PHE A 135 3.22 11.89 -15.03
CA PHE A 135 3.80 10.98 -14.05
C PHE A 135 3.61 11.49 -12.60
N TYR A 136 3.65 12.80 -12.41
CA TYR A 136 3.51 13.45 -11.11
C TYR A 136 2.06 13.72 -10.72
N TRP A 137 1.14 13.74 -11.68
CA TRP A 137 -0.29 13.81 -11.41
C TRP A 137 -0.79 12.47 -10.88
N ARG A 138 -1.56 12.51 -9.80
CA ARG A 138 -1.89 11.37 -8.96
C ARG A 138 -3.39 11.14 -8.87
N LEU A 139 -3.77 9.87 -8.72
CA LEU A 139 -5.07 9.44 -8.22
C LEU A 139 -4.88 8.92 -6.80
N ARG A 140 -5.79 9.30 -5.91
CA ARG A 140 -5.90 8.74 -4.56
C ARG A 140 -6.68 7.43 -4.63
N ILE A 141 -6.11 6.39 -4.04
CA ILE A 141 -6.78 5.11 -3.87
C ILE A 141 -6.95 4.90 -2.37
N THR A 142 -8.19 4.78 -1.92
CA THR A 142 -8.49 4.52 -0.51
C THR A 142 -9.00 3.10 -0.37
N VAL A 143 -8.41 2.32 0.52
CA VAL A 143 -8.79 0.93 0.80
C VAL A 143 -9.34 0.82 2.20
N THR A 144 -10.59 0.40 2.31
CA THR A 144 -11.22 0.02 3.58
C THR A 144 -10.98 -1.47 3.80
N PRO A 145 -10.22 -1.87 4.85
CA PRO A 145 -9.95 -3.27 5.13
C PRO A 145 -11.22 -3.96 5.64
N GLU A 146 -11.45 -5.20 5.21
CA GLU A 146 -12.52 -6.10 5.70
C GLU A 146 -11.96 -7.32 6.44
N LYS A 147 -10.77 -7.79 6.05
CA LYS A 147 -10.09 -8.94 6.67
C LYS A 147 -8.60 -8.68 6.74
N VAL A 148 -7.99 -9.06 7.86
CA VAL A 148 -6.54 -9.02 8.02
C VAL A 148 -6.05 -10.38 8.46
N TRP A 149 -5.01 -10.87 7.78
CA TRP A 149 -4.39 -12.15 8.04
C TRP A 149 -2.91 -11.96 8.36
N ALA A 150 -2.38 -12.79 9.25
CA ALA A 150 -0.98 -12.88 9.58
C ALA A 150 -0.45 -14.27 9.21
N PHE A 151 0.66 -14.31 8.47
CA PHE A 151 1.40 -15.53 8.20
C PHE A 151 2.43 -15.73 9.31
N ARG A 152 2.15 -16.66 10.23
CA ARG A 152 3.05 -16.96 11.34
C ARG A 152 3.86 -18.21 11.03
N LYS A 153 5.15 -18.16 11.35
CA LYS A 153 5.98 -19.36 11.38
C LYS A 153 5.62 -20.18 12.61
N ASP A 154 5.36 -21.47 12.42
CA ASP A 154 5.19 -22.41 13.52
C ASP A 154 6.56 -22.92 14.03
N ALA A 155 6.54 -23.67 15.13
CA ALA A 155 7.75 -24.21 15.76
C ALA A 155 8.51 -25.23 14.89
N MET A 156 7.88 -25.79 13.85
CA MET A 156 8.47 -26.75 12.92
C MET A 156 8.89 -26.09 11.59
N GLY A 157 8.76 -24.76 11.48
CA GLY A 157 9.12 -24.00 10.27
C GLY A 157 8.02 -23.95 9.21
N GLY A 158 6.83 -24.50 9.48
CA GLY A 158 5.64 -24.31 8.65
C GLY A 158 5.09 -22.88 8.77
N THR A 159 4.22 -22.49 7.84
CA THR A 159 3.57 -21.18 7.86
C THR A 159 2.07 -21.36 8.03
N ALA A 160 1.53 -20.89 9.16
CA ALA A 160 0.11 -20.86 9.45
C ALA A 160 -0.47 -19.49 9.08
N LEU A 161 -1.64 -19.50 8.43
CA LEU A 161 -2.41 -18.29 8.14
C LEU A 161 -3.48 -18.09 9.22
N GLU A 162 -3.34 -17.02 10.00
CA GLU A 162 -4.24 -16.68 11.09
C GLU A 162 -5.04 -15.42 10.75
N ARG A 163 -6.36 -15.45 10.94
CA ARG A 163 -7.18 -14.24 10.84
C ARG A 163 -7.05 -13.41 12.10
N VAL A 164 -6.65 -12.15 11.97
CA VAL A 164 -6.40 -11.23 13.08
C VAL A 164 -7.34 -10.02 13.11
N ALA A 165 -8.15 -9.83 12.05
CA ALA A 165 -9.34 -8.99 12.00
C ALA A 165 -10.27 -9.43 10.85
#